data_AF-A0A3D4T059-F1
#
_entry.id   AF-A0A3D4T059-F1
#
_cell.length_a   1.000
_cell.length_b   1.000
_cell.length_c   1.000
_cell.angle_alpha   90.00
_cell.angle_beta   90.00
_cell.angle_gamma   90.00
#
_symmetry.space_group_name_H-M   'P 1'
#
loop_
_entity.id
_entity.type
_entity.pdbx_description
1 polymer ?
#
loop_
_entity_poly.entity_id
_entity_poly.type
_entity_poly.pdbx_seq_one_letter_code
_entity_poly.pdbx_strand_id
1 'polypeptide(L)' 'MTAIIVVGAQWGDEGKGKATDILGGKVDYVVKPNGGNNAGHTVVVGGEKYELKLLPAGVLSENATPVIGNG' A
#
# COMPACT_ATOMS: atom_id res chain seq x y z
N MET A 1 0.72 7.48 -19.71
CA MET A 1 1.06 6.85 -18.42
C MET A 1 -0.08 7.15 -17.46
N THR A 2 -0.60 6.15 -16.78
CA THR A 2 -1.80 6.26 -15.94
C THR A 2 -1.43 5.96 -14.49
N ALA A 3 -1.95 6.74 -13.55
CA ALA A 3 -1.76 6.52 -12.12
C ALA A 3 -3.11 6.44 -11.43
N ILE A 4 -3.21 5.55 -10.44
CA ILE A 4 -4.35 5.44 -9.54
C ILE A 4 -3.90 6.01 -8.19
N ILE A 5 -4.65 6.98 -7.66
CA ILE A 5 -4.35 7.60 -6.37
C ILE A 5 -5.38 7.12 -5.35
N VAL A 6 -4.90 6.44 -4.31
CA VAL A 6 -5.70 6.03 -3.16
C VAL A 6 -5.42 6.99 -2.02
N VAL A 7 -6.43 7.77 -1.63
CA VAL A 7 -6.33 8.81 -0.59
C VAL A 7 -7.41 8.62 0.47
N GLY A 8 -7.13 9.04 1.70
CA GLY A 8 -8.09 9.06 2.79
C GLY A 8 -8.90 10.35 2.72
N ALA A 9 -10.22 10.24 2.71
CA ALA A 9 -11.10 11.41 2.70
C ALA A 9 -11.49 11.89 4.11
N GLN A 10 -11.00 11.20 5.15
CA GLN A 10 -11.30 11.48 6.55
C GLN A 10 -9.99 11.65 7.34
N TRP A 11 -9.97 11.25 8.61
CA TRP A 11 -8.82 11.38 9.51
C TRP A 11 -8.12 10.04 9.77
N GLY A 12 -7.97 9.21 8.73
CA GLY A 12 -7.28 7.92 8.86
C GLY A 12 -8.22 6.74 9.06
N ASP A 13 -7.64 5.55 9.14
CA ASP A 13 -8.32 4.27 9.32
C ASP A 13 -9.44 3.92 8.32
N GLU A 14 -9.44 4.54 7.14
CA GLU A 14 -10.44 4.29 6.09
C GLU A 14 -10.18 3.00 5.29
N GLY A 15 -9.22 2.17 5.68
CA GLY A 15 -8.91 0.91 5.00
C GLY A 15 -8.13 1.07 3.67
N LYS A 16 -7.42 2.19 3.48
CA LYS A 16 -6.62 2.48 2.27
C LYS A 16 -5.66 1.36 1.88
N GLY A 17 -4.97 0.77 2.86
CA GLY A 17 -4.01 -0.31 2.61
C GLY A 17 -4.66 -1.49 1.87
N LYS A 18 -5.81 -1.96 2.36
CA LYS A 18 -6.59 -3.03 1.73
C LYS A 18 -7.01 -2.68 0.30
N ALA A 19 -7.43 -1.44 0.05
CA ALA A 19 -7.77 -1.00 -1.30
C ALA A 19 -6.55 -1.05 -2.23
N THR A 20 -5.39 -0.58 -1.76
CA THR A 20 -4.13 -0.64 -2.51
C THR A 20 -3.68 -2.09 -2.76
N ASP A 21 -3.80 -3.00 -1.80
CA ASP A 21 -3.42 -4.41 -1.98
C ASP A 21 -4.26 -5.10 -3.07
N ILE A 22 -5.57 -4.83 -3.12
CA ILE A 22 -6.46 -5.36 -4.15
C ILE A 22 -6.07 -4.85 -5.54
N LEU A 23 -5.58 -3.62 -5.62
CA LEU A 23 -5.10 -3.02 -6.87
C LEU A 23 -3.66 -3.46 -7.23
N GLY A 24 -2.85 -3.87 -6.25
CA GLY A 24 -1.44 -4.22 -6.42
C GLY A 24 -1.20 -5.28 -7.48
N GLY A 25 -2.09 -6.28 -7.60
CA GLY A 25 -2.01 -7.30 -8.65
C GLY A 25 -2.32 -6.83 -10.07
N LYS A 26 -2.67 -5.54 -10.27
CA LYS A 26 -3.08 -4.95 -11.56
C LYS A 26 -2.21 -3.77 -11.98
N VAL A 27 -1.12 -3.51 -11.27
CA VAL A 27 -0.23 -2.36 -11.50
C VAL A 27 1.23 -2.80 -11.50
N ASP A 28 2.07 -2.06 -12.24
CA ASP A 28 3.51 -2.34 -12.31
C ASP A 28 4.29 -1.76 -11.11
N TYR A 29 3.70 -0.78 -10.41
CA TYR A 29 4.33 -0.07 -9.30
C TYR A 29 3.34 0.19 -8.17
N VAL A 30 3.81 0.04 -6.93
CA VAL A 30 3.12 0.50 -5.73
C VAL A 30 4.01 1.48 -4.98
N VAL A 31 3.49 2.69 -4.77
CA VAL A 31 4.30 3.82 -4.30
C VAL A 31 3.74 4.35 -2.98
N LYS A 32 4.60 4.50 -1.98
CA LYS A 32 4.33 5.32 -0.79
C LYS A 32 4.96 6.70 -1.02
N PRO A 33 4.18 7.73 -1.36
CA PRO A 33 4.73 9.02 -1.77
C PRO A 33 5.16 9.89 -0.58
N ASN A 34 4.58 9.68 0.61
CA ASN A 34 4.82 10.50 1.78
C ASN A 34 4.54 9.77 3.12
N GLY A 35 4.88 10.47 4.20
CA GLY A 35 4.65 10.03 5.57
C GLY A 35 5.65 8.99 6.04
N GLY A 36 5.57 8.59 7.30
CA GLY A 36 6.51 7.66 7.92
C GLY A 36 5.91 6.31 8.28
N ASN A 37 6.44 5.73 9.35
CA ASN A 37 5.94 4.53 10.02
C ASN A 37 4.74 4.79 10.95
N ASN A 38 4.15 5.98 10.87
CA ASN A 38 2.93 6.39 11.56
C ASN A 38 1.65 5.95 10.80
N ALA A 39 1.81 5.45 9.58
CA ALA A 39 0.78 4.70 8.88
C ALA A 39 0.94 3.20 9.18
N GLY A 40 -0.13 2.44 8.94
CA GLY A 40 -0.05 0.99 9.05
C GLY A 40 -1.22 0.32 8.37
N HIS A 41 -0.98 -0.85 7.80
CA HIS A 41 -2.04 -1.77 7.45
C HIS A 41 -1.55 -3.20 7.69
N THR A 42 -2.50 -4.05 8.03
CA THR A 42 -2.27 -5.46 8.27
C THR A 42 -2.89 -6.24 7.14
N VAL A 43 -2.13 -7.15 6.56
CA VAL A 43 -2.59 -8.06 5.51
C VAL A 43 -2.43 -9.50 5.94
N VAL A 44 -3.30 -10.37 5.46
CA VAL A 44 -3.20 -11.81 5.64
C VAL A 44 -3.08 -12.44 4.27
N VAL A 45 -1.98 -13.12 4.01
CA VAL A 45 -1.70 -13.79 2.73
C VAL A 45 -1.37 -15.24 3.02
N GLY A 46 -2.13 -16.18 2.46
CA GLY A 46 -1.92 -17.61 2.69
C GLY A 46 -2.09 -18.05 4.15
N GLY A 47 -2.82 -17.29 4.98
CA GLY A 47 -2.97 -17.53 6.41
C GLY A 47 -1.92 -16.86 7.29
N GLU A 48 -0.86 -16.31 6.70
CA GLU A 48 0.21 -15.59 7.40
C GLU A 48 -0.13 -14.10 7.53
N LYS A 49 0.09 -13.53 8.72
CA LYS A 49 -0.23 -12.14 9.05
C LYS A 49 1.02 -11.26 8.92
N TYR A 50 0.91 -10.18 8.16
CA TYR A 50 1.96 -9.17 7.99
C TYR A 50 1.48 -7.81 8.47
N GLU A 51 2.27 -7.17 9.33
CA GLU A 51 2.01 -5.81 9.83
C GLU A 51 2.97 -4.83 9.16
N LEU A 52 2.47 -4.04 8.21
CA LEU A 52 3.26 -3.17 7.37
C LEU A 52 3.06 -1.71 7.79
N LYS A 53 4.11 -1.08 8.35
CA LYS A 53 4.08 0.31 8.80
C LYS A 53 4.72 1.30 7.81
N LEU A 54 5.88 0.94 7.27
CA LEU A 54 6.64 1.80 6.37
C LEU A 54 6.55 1.38 4.91
N LEU A 55 6.62 0.06 4.64
CA LEU A 55 6.58 -0.45 3.27
C LEU A 55 5.26 -0.08 2.58
N PRO A 56 5.26 0.18 1.25
CA PRO A 56 4.04 0.44 0.51
C PRO A 56 3.01 -0.67 0.69
N ALA A 57 1.73 -0.31 0.74
CA ALA A 57 0.67 -1.31 0.55
C ALA A 57 0.79 -1.90 -0.86
N GLY A 58 0.49 -3.20 -1.00
CA GLY A 58 0.73 -3.96 -2.21
C GLY A 58 2.16 -4.49 -2.37
N VAL A 59 3.06 -4.30 -1.40
CA VAL A 59 4.45 -4.81 -1.45
C VAL A 59 4.56 -6.33 -1.65
N LEU A 60 3.51 -7.08 -1.28
CA LEU A 60 3.44 -8.53 -1.48
C LEU A 60 2.89 -8.93 -2.85
N SER A 61 2.60 -7.97 -3.73
CA SER A 61 2.14 -8.25 -5.10
C SER A 61 3.34 -8.60 -5.97
N GLU A 62 3.37 -9.84 -6.50
CA GLU A 62 4.52 -10.36 -7.26
C GLU A 62 4.91 -9.51 -8.48
N ASN A 63 3.92 -8.87 -9.11
CA ASN A 63 4.12 -8.10 -10.34
C ASN A 63 4.40 -6.60 -10.11
N ALA A 64 4.29 -6.12 -8.87
CA ALA A 64 4.44 -4.69 -8.58
C ALA A 64 5.80 -4.39 -7.95
N THR A 65 6.51 -3.41 -8.49
CA THR A 65 7.73 -2.90 -7.86
C THR A 65 7.37 -1.93 -6.73
N PRO A 66 7.76 -2.20 -5.47
CA PRO A 66 7.51 -1.29 -4.36
C PRO A 66 8.49 -0.11 -4.38
N VAL A 67 7.96 1.09 -4.16
CA VAL A 67 8.75 2.34 -4.14
C VAL A 67 8.41 3.15 -2.89
N ILE A 68 9.43 3.53 -2.12
CA ILE A 68 9.32 4.58 -1.10
C ILE A 68 9.78 5.88 -1.77
N GLY A 69 8.85 6.84 -1.88
CA GLY A 69 9.11 8.15 -2.42
C GLY A 69 10.00 8.99 -1.49
N ASN A 70 10.41 10.16 -1.97
CA ASN A 70 11.28 11.08 -1.24
C ASN A 70 10.55 11.97 -0.21
N GLY A 71 9.22 11.91 -0.15
CA GLY A 71 8.38 12.73 0.74
C GLY A 71 8.02 12.07 2.07
#